data_AF-A0A2M7YYU7-F1
#
_entry.id   AF-A0A2M7YYU7-F1
#
_cell.length_a   1.000
_cell.length_b   1.000
_cell.length_c   1.000
_cell.angle_alpha   90.00
_cell.angle_beta   90.00
_cell.angle_gamma   90.00
#
_symmetry.space_group_name_H-M   'P 1'
#
loop_
_entity.id
_entity.type
_entity.pdbx_description
1 polymer ?
#
loop_
_entity_poly.entity_id
_entity_poly.type
_entity_poly.pdbx_seq_one_letter_code
_entity_poly.pdbx_strand_id
1 'polypeptide(L)'
;MHFPLWETLPLGYFRLSVCVKLHSEQTVEGQALLIVAPRKCYLPSFPKRAWGISLQLYGIRSHKNWGIGDFRDLGAVMKVAGTRWGVATIGVNPLHIPAAGLTSPYSPSSRLFWNPLYLNLEGVDEWRTSAGLRRKAKSAKFQQTLKQLRESPRVDYEAVGKLKWTV
;
A
#
# COMPACT_ATOMS: atom_id res chain seq x y z
N MET A 1 6.33 45.24 -3.09
CA MET A 1 4.85 45.33 -3.20
C MET A 1 4.29 44.03 -2.63
N HIS A 2 3.35 44.10 -1.69
CA HIS A 2 2.75 42.92 -1.04
C HIS A 2 1.27 42.88 -1.36
N PHE A 3 0.80 41.81 -1.98
CA PHE A 3 -0.62 41.62 -2.32
C PHE A 3 -1.21 40.59 -1.35
N PRO A 4 -2.02 41.00 -0.36
CA PRO A 4 -2.70 40.05 0.49
C PRO A 4 -3.69 39.22 -0.34
N LEU A 5 -3.87 37.95 0.04
CA LEU A 5 -5.01 37.19 -0.47
C LEU A 5 -6.29 37.86 0.04
N TRP A 6 -7.19 38.13 -0.89
CA TRP A 6 -8.40 38.92 -0.70
C TRP A 6 -9.50 38.14 0.04
N GLU A 7 -9.39 36.82 0.08
CA GLU A 7 -10.30 35.93 0.79
C GLU A 7 -9.55 34.78 1.47
N THR A 8 -10.18 34.18 2.49
CA THR A 8 -9.65 32.95 3.10
C THR A 8 -9.94 31.79 2.16
N LEU A 9 -8.93 31.35 1.41
CA LEU A 9 -9.04 30.21 0.52
C LEU A 9 -9.28 28.91 1.31
N PRO A 10 -10.10 27.96 0.79
CA PRO A 10 -10.24 26.64 1.38
C PRO A 10 -8.95 25.83 1.22
N LEU A 11 -8.82 24.74 2.00
CA LEU A 11 -7.70 23.82 1.87
C LEU A 11 -7.64 23.25 0.44
N GLY A 12 -6.46 23.24 -0.16
CA GLY A 12 -6.30 22.73 -1.52
C GLY A 12 -5.08 23.23 -2.27
N TYR A 13 -5.08 22.92 -3.56
CA TYR A 13 -4.05 23.29 -4.52
C TYR A 13 -4.65 24.25 -5.54
N PHE A 14 -4.07 25.44 -5.64
CA PHE A 14 -4.54 26.51 -6.52
C PHE A 14 -3.41 26.93 -7.46
N ARG A 15 -3.78 27.50 -8.60
CA ARG A 15 -2.84 28.19 -9.48
C ARG A 15 -2.97 29.69 -9.27
N LEU A 16 -1.89 30.32 -8.83
CA LEU A 16 -1.78 31.77 -8.77
C LEU A 16 -1.23 32.24 -10.11
N SER A 17 -1.98 33.08 -10.82
CA SER A 17 -1.55 33.75 -12.05
C SER A 17 -1.40 35.24 -11.79
N VAL A 18 -0.29 35.82 -12.23
CA VAL A 18 0.02 37.25 -12.11
C VAL A 18 0.26 37.80 -13.51
N CYS A 19 -0.35 38.94 -13.81
CA CYS A 19 -0.21 39.65 -15.07
C CYS A 19 0.18 41.10 -14.76
N VAL A 20 1.30 41.57 -15.31
CA VAL A 20 1.85 42.90 -15.07
C VAL A 20 1.98 43.64 -16.39
N LYS A 21 1.30 44.77 -16.53
CA LYS A 21 1.51 45.70 -17.65
C LYS A 21 2.69 46.61 -17.33
N LEU A 22 3.70 46.59 -18.19
CA LEU A 22 4.85 47.49 -18.15
C LEU A 22 4.50 48.81 -18.86
N HIS A 23 5.29 49.85 -18.60
CA HIS A 23 5.08 51.16 -19.22
C HIS A 23 5.28 51.17 -20.75
N SER A 24 5.86 50.11 -21.30
CA SER A 24 6.16 49.92 -22.73
C SER A 24 5.02 49.23 -23.52
N GLU A 25 3.78 49.23 -23.02
CA GLU A 25 2.64 48.41 -23.54
C GLU A 25 2.90 46.89 -23.51
N GLN A 26 4.04 46.45 -22.97
CA GLN A 26 4.36 45.04 -22.80
C GLN A 26 3.64 44.48 -21.58
N THR A 27 3.12 43.27 -21.71
CA THR A 27 2.51 42.53 -20.59
C THR A 27 3.40 41.34 -20.25
N VAL A 28 3.70 41.16 -18.95
CA VAL A 28 4.45 40.02 -18.44
C VAL A 28 3.52 39.17 -17.58
N GLU A 29 3.50 37.87 -17.83
CA GLU A 29 2.71 36.91 -17.06
C GLU A 29 3.61 35.95 -16.28
N GLY A 30 3.15 35.55 -15.09
CA GLY A 30 3.82 34.56 -14.25
C GLY A 30 2.80 33.66 -13.56
N GLN A 31 3.20 32.43 -13.26
CA GLN A 31 2.36 31.46 -12.56
C GLN A 31 3.11 30.76 -11.43
N ALA A 32 2.40 30.44 -10.36
CA ALA A 32 2.91 29.67 -9.24
C ALA A 32 1.83 28.71 -8.67
N LEU A 33 2.28 27.61 -8.06
CA LEU A 33 1.41 26.74 -7.28
C LEU A 33 1.21 27.35 -5.89
N LEU A 34 -0.04 27.62 -5.52
CA LEU A 34 -0.42 28.05 -4.19
C LEU A 34 -1.05 26.88 -3.44
N ILE A 35 -0.46 26.49 -2.31
CA ILE A 35 -0.93 25.37 -1.49
C ILE A 35 -1.48 25.91 -0.17
N VAL A 36 -2.75 25.65 0.10
CA VAL A 36 -3.41 26.02 1.36
C VAL A 36 -3.56 24.75 2.20
N ALA A 37 -2.77 24.67 3.28
CA ALA A 37 -2.67 23.48 4.12
C ALA A 37 -3.24 23.71 5.53
N PRO A 38 -3.78 22.67 6.19
CA PRO A 38 -4.26 22.80 7.56
C PRO A 38 -3.08 22.98 8.52
N ARG A 39 -3.31 23.66 9.65
CA ARG A 39 -2.29 23.84 10.70
C ARG A 39 -1.94 22.55 11.45
N LYS A 40 -2.82 21.54 11.40
CA LYS A 40 -2.67 20.26 12.09
C LYS A 40 -3.06 19.12 11.15
N CYS A 41 -2.35 18.00 11.27
CA CYS A 41 -2.75 16.76 10.60
C CYS A 41 -4.05 16.21 11.19
N TYR A 42 -4.72 15.36 10.41
CA TYR A 42 -5.85 14.59 10.91
C TYR A 42 -5.43 13.69 12.06
N LEU A 43 -6.22 13.69 13.14
CA LEU A 43 -6.15 12.73 14.21
C LEU A 43 -7.55 12.14 14.40
N PRO A 44 -7.74 10.83 14.24
CA PRO A 44 -9.03 10.19 14.49
C PRO A 44 -9.42 10.29 15.97
N SER A 45 -10.73 10.25 16.25
CA SER A 45 -11.26 10.22 17.62
C SER A 45 -11.01 8.85 18.27
N PHE A 46 -9.83 8.67 18.84
CA PHE A 46 -9.51 7.52 19.68
C PHE A 46 -9.87 7.79 21.15
N PRO A 47 -10.09 6.74 21.97
CA PRO A 47 -10.03 6.88 23.41
C PRO A 47 -8.69 7.53 23.83
N LYS A 48 -8.68 8.24 24.96
CA LYS A 48 -7.49 8.98 25.47
C LYS A 48 -6.22 8.12 25.51
N ARG A 49 -6.35 6.79 25.60
CA ARG A 49 -5.28 5.81 25.45
C ARG A 49 -5.74 4.69 24.53
N ALA A 50 -4.93 4.40 23.53
CA ALA A 50 -5.12 3.30 22.59
C ALA A 50 -3.77 2.60 22.39
N TRP A 51 -3.80 1.34 21.98
CA TRP A 51 -2.61 0.57 21.68
C TRP A 51 -2.76 -0.15 20.35
N GLY A 52 -1.62 -0.48 19.75
CA GLY A 52 -1.54 -1.10 18.45
C GLY A 52 -0.53 -2.24 18.41
N ILE A 53 -0.61 -3.05 17.36
CA ILE A 53 0.39 -4.09 17.06
C ILE A 53 1.19 -3.63 15.85
N SER A 54 2.52 -3.73 15.92
CA SER A 54 3.39 -3.58 14.75
C SER A 54 3.83 -4.97 14.28
N LEU A 55 3.66 -5.27 12.99
CA LEU A 55 4.04 -6.55 12.42
C LEU A 55 4.74 -6.38 11.06
N GLN A 56 5.55 -7.39 10.72
CA GLN A 56 6.12 -7.52 9.39
C GLN A 56 5.19 -8.45 8.59
N LEU A 57 4.40 -7.90 7.67
CA LEU A 57 3.33 -8.61 6.98
C LEU A 57 3.87 -9.84 6.24
N TYR A 58 5.01 -9.69 5.55
CA TYR A 58 5.63 -10.80 4.83
C TYR A 58 5.94 -12.01 5.72
N GLY A 59 6.17 -11.79 7.03
CA GLY A 59 6.50 -12.85 7.98
C GLY A 59 5.28 -13.59 8.56
N ILE A 60 4.06 -13.14 8.29
CA ILE A 60 2.85 -13.79 8.81
C ILE A 60 2.65 -15.14 8.12
N ARG A 61 2.37 -16.18 8.92
CA ARG A 61 2.14 -17.55 8.45
C ARG A 61 0.68 -17.93 8.63
N SER A 62 0.11 -18.59 7.63
CA SER A 62 -1.20 -19.19 7.71
C SER A 62 -1.30 -20.40 6.79
N HIS A 63 -2.28 -21.28 7.03
CA HIS A 63 -2.58 -22.39 6.12
C HIS A 63 -3.18 -21.93 4.78
N LYS A 64 -3.40 -20.62 4.60
CA LYS A 64 -4.13 -20.04 3.47
C LYS A 64 -3.25 -19.20 2.55
N ASN A 65 -2.14 -18.65 3.05
CA ASN A 65 -1.24 -17.83 2.24
C ASN A 65 -0.22 -18.66 1.45
N TRP A 66 0.50 -18.08 0.50
CA TRP A 66 1.35 -18.85 -0.42
C TRP A 66 2.82 -18.90 -0.01
N GLY A 67 3.11 -18.91 1.31
CA GLY A 67 4.47 -18.90 1.85
C GLY A 67 5.00 -17.51 2.21
N ILE A 68 4.19 -16.48 1.98
CA ILE A 68 4.38 -15.10 2.42
C ILE A 68 3.05 -14.61 2.99
N GLY A 69 3.09 -13.83 4.08
CA GLY A 69 1.87 -13.20 4.58
C GLY A 69 1.28 -12.21 3.59
N ASP A 70 -0.05 -12.21 3.43
CA ASP A 70 -0.76 -11.43 2.40
C ASP A 70 -1.95 -10.62 2.98
N PHE A 71 -2.69 -9.91 2.12
CA PHE A 71 -3.81 -9.07 2.57
C PHE A 71 -4.97 -9.85 3.21
N ARG A 72 -5.14 -11.14 2.90
CA ARG A 72 -6.11 -12.00 3.60
C ARG A 72 -5.66 -12.25 5.03
N ASP A 73 -4.38 -12.50 5.23
CA ASP A 73 -3.81 -12.69 6.57
C ASP A 73 -3.90 -11.40 7.38
N LEU A 74 -3.58 -10.25 6.77
CA LEU A 74 -3.71 -8.96 7.44
C LEU A 74 -5.15 -8.72 7.91
N GLY A 75 -6.14 -8.97 7.06
CA GLY A 75 -7.56 -8.86 7.43
C GLY A 75 -7.95 -9.82 8.56
N ALA A 76 -7.41 -11.04 8.57
CA ALA A 76 -7.65 -12.00 9.64
C ALA A 76 -7.04 -11.54 10.98
N VAL A 77 -5.80 -11.03 10.96
CA VAL A 77 -5.13 -10.45 12.13
C VAL A 77 -5.93 -9.25 12.66
N MET A 78 -6.32 -8.32 11.79
CA MET A 78 -7.11 -7.15 12.18
C MET A 78 -8.44 -7.55 12.83
N LYS A 79 -9.14 -8.52 12.25
CA LYS A 79 -10.41 -9.01 12.79
C LYS A 79 -10.23 -9.59 14.20
N VAL A 80 -9.26 -10.48 14.39
CA VAL A 80 -9.01 -11.12 15.70
C VAL A 80 -8.52 -10.09 16.72
N ALA A 81 -7.54 -9.27 16.36
CA ALA A 81 -6.93 -8.29 17.24
C ALA A 81 -7.93 -7.22 17.69
N GLY A 82 -8.74 -6.69 16.76
CA GLY A 82 -9.75 -5.70 17.08
C GLY A 82 -10.87 -6.26 17.95
N THR A 83 -11.43 -7.43 17.59
CA THR A 83 -12.59 -8.00 18.29
C THR A 83 -12.24 -8.64 19.63
N ARG A 84 -11.07 -9.25 19.78
CA ARG A 84 -10.70 -9.98 21.02
C ARG A 84 -9.86 -9.18 21.99
N TRP A 85 -9.04 -8.25 21.50
CA TRP A 85 -8.05 -7.56 22.33
C TRP A 85 -8.24 -6.03 22.36
N GLY A 86 -9.18 -5.49 21.58
CA GLY A 86 -9.41 -4.05 21.52
C GLY A 86 -8.24 -3.29 20.88
N VAL A 87 -7.49 -3.94 19.98
CA VAL A 87 -6.40 -3.31 19.24
C VAL A 87 -6.96 -2.21 18.34
N ALA A 88 -6.47 -0.99 18.51
CA ALA A 88 -6.96 0.18 17.78
C ALA A 88 -6.25 0.38 16.43
N THR A 89 -5.02 -0.13 16.28
CA THR A 89 -4.24 0.02 15.04
C THR A 89 -3.31 -1.15 14.80
N ILE A 90 -3.09 -1.48 13.52
CA ILE A 90 -2.08 -2.43 13.06
C ILE A 90 -1.09 -1.65 12.19
N GLY A 91 0.15 -1.54 12.65
CA GLY A 91 1.27 -1.05 11.86
C GLY A 91 1.90 -2.19 11.04
N VAL A 92 2.22 -1.91 9.79
CA VAL A 92 2.88 -2.86 8.88
C VAL A 92 4.16 -2.26 8.32
N ASN A 93 5.05 -3.11 7.82
CA ASN A 93 6.18 -2.67 7.00
C ASN A 93 5.72 -1.91 5.74
N PRO A 94 6.61 -1.13 5.09
CA PRO A 94 6.30 -0.56 3.79
C PRO A 94 5.86 -1.64 2.79
N LEU A 95 4.75 -1.38 2.09
CA LEU A 95 4.12 -2.34 1.18
C LEU A 95 4.49 -2.09 -0.29
N HIS A 96 5.56 -1.33 -0.51
CA HIS A 96 6.02 -0.92 -1.83
C HIS A 96 6.79 -2.02 -2.53
N ILE A 97 6.75 -2.01 -3.86
CA ILE A 97 7.54 -2.95 -4.68
C ILE A 97 9.04 -2.69 -4.49
N PRO A 98 9.85 -3.70 -4.10
CA PRO A 98 11.29 -3.51 -3.93
C PRO A 98 11.98 -3.22 -5.27
N ALA A 99 13.22 -2.71 -5.22
CA ALA A 99 14.08 -2.64 -6.39
C ALA A 99 14.47 -4.05 -6.86
N ALA A 100 14.80 -4.19 -8.15
CA ALA A 100 15.17 -5.49 -8.72
C ALA A 100 16.35 -6.12 -7.95
N GLY A 101 16.23 -7.41 -7.62
CA GLY A 101 17.23 -8.14 -6.85
C GLY A 101 17.22 -7.86 -5.33
N LEU A 102 16.37 -6.95 -4.85
CA LEU A 102 16.22 -6.66 -3.43
C LEU A 102 14.93 -7.24 -2.85
N THR A 103 14.96 -7.57 -1.57
CA THR A 103 13.78 -8.02 -0.80
C THR A 103 13.44 -7.07 0.35
N SER A 104 14.30 -6.07 0.62
CA SER A 104 14.09 -5.09 1.68
C SER A 104 12.88 -4.20 1.35
N PRO A 105 11.88 -4.09 2.26
CA PRO A 105 10.77 -3.17 2.06
C PRO A 105 11.19 -1.69 2.13
N TYR A 106 12.40 -1.41 2.59
CA TYR A 106 12.96 -0.06 2.70
C TYR A 106 13.81 0.36 1.49
N SER A 107 13.93 -0.51 0.47
CA SER A 107 14.61 -0.20 -0.79
C SER A 107 13.66 -0.38 -1.99
N PRO A 108 12.55 0.39 -2.05
CA PRO A 108 11.55 0.25 -3.10
C PRO A 108 12.03 0.79 -4.46
N SER A 109 11.57 0.18 -5.55
CA SER A 109 11.67 0.77 -6.89
C SER A 109 10.73 1.98 -7.05
N SER A 110 9.61 1.99 -6.33
CA SER A 110 8.67 3.12 -6.28
C SER A 110 7.91 3.16 -4.97
N ARG A 111 7.70 4.37 -4.42
CA ARG A 111 6.82 4.60 -3.25
C ARG A 111 5.34 4.80 -3.65
N LEU A 112 5.03 4.79 -4.95
CA LEU A 112 3.67 4.95 -5.46
C LEU A 112 2.99 3.60 -5.73
N PHE A 113 3.75 2.57 -6.11
CA PHE A 113 3.21 1.26 -6.48
C PHE A 113 3.37 0.24 -5.35
N TRP A 114 2.39 -0.66 -5.25
CA TRP A 114 2.34 -1.71 -4.23
C TRP A 114 3.09 -2.96 -4.67
N ASN A 115 3.56 -3.75 -3.71
CA ASN A 115 4.17 -5.04 -3.96
C ASN A 115 3.08 -6.10 -4.22
N PRO A 116 2.97 -6.65 -5.45
CA PRO A 116 1.94 -7.63 -5.78
C PRO A 116 2.09 -8.96 -5.02
N LEU A 117 3.23 -9.22 -4.38
CA LEU A 117 3.39 -10.42 -3.54
C LEU A 117 2.42 -10.45 -2.35
N TYR A 118 1.85 -9.32 -1.94
CA TYR A 118 0.83 -9.28 -0.88
C TYR A 118 -0.59 -9.58 -1.36
N LEU A 119 -0.80 -9.80 -2.67
CA LEU A 119 -2.13 -10.12 -3.19
C LEU A 119 -2.58 -11.52 -2.75
N ASN A 120 -3.81 -11.61 -2.23
CA ASN A 120 -4.51 -12.87 -2.05
C ASN A 120 -5.20 -13.26 -3.37
N LEU A 121 -4.50 -14.05 -4.20
CA LEU A 121 -4.99 -14.44 -5.53
C LEU A 121 -6.25 -15.32 -5.46
N GLU A 122 -6.45 -16.09 -4.39
CA GLU A 122 -7.69 -16.87 -4.22
C GLU A 122 -8.93 -16.00 -3.94
N GLY A 123 -8.72 -14.73 -3.62
CA GLY A 123 -9.76 -13.77 -3.27
C GLY A 123 -10.27 -12.93 -4.44
N VAL A 124 -9.62 -12.98 -5.62
CA VAL A 124 -10.07 -12.24 -6.81
C VAL A 124 -11.19 -13.02 -7.52
N ASP A 125 -12.10 -12.32 -8.18
CA ASP A 125 -13.28 -12.94 -8.79
C ASP A 125 -12.91 -13.92 -9.91
N GLU A 126 -11.84 -13.61 -10.65
CA GLU A 126 -11.30 -14.43 -11.73
C GLU A 126 -10.84 -15.82 -11.24
N TRP A 127 -10.45 -15.94 -9.98
CA TRP A 127 -10.14 -17.24 -9.37
C TRP A 127 -11.36 -18.16 -9.36
N ARG A 128 -12.54 -17.59 -9.10
CA ARG A 128 -13.82 -18.31 -9.06
C ARG A 128 -14.36 -18.62 -10.44
N THR A 129 -14.09 -17.79 -11.44
CA THR A 129 -14.62 -17.99 -12.80
C THR A 129 -13.69 -18.84 -13.66
N SER A 130 -12.37 -18.78 -13.48
CA SER A 130 -11.42 -19.52 -14.32
C SER A 130 -11.19 -20.97 -13.86
N ALA A 131 -11.84 -21.92 -14.53
CA ALA A 131 -11.62 -23.35 -14.31
C ALA A 131 -10.16 -23.77 -14.60
N GLY A 132 -9.51 -23.12 -15.57
CA GLY A 132 -8.10 -23.36 -15.91
C GLY A 132 -7.16 -23.04 -14.75
N LEU A 133 -7.34 -21.88 -14.12
CA LEU A 133 -6.56 -21.47 -12.93
C LEU A 133 -6.76 -22.45 -11.77
N ARG A 134 -8.01 -22.80 -11.46
CA ARG A 134 -8.28 -23.77 -10.38
C ARG A 134 -7.71 -25.15 -10.66
N ARG A 135 -7.76 -25.63 -11.92
CA ARG A 135 -7.15 -26.91 -12.30
C ARG A 135 -5.63 -26.85 -12.14
N LYS A 136 -4.98 -25.76 -12.56
CA LYS A 136 -3.54 -25.56 -12.39
C LYS A 136 -3.15 -25.52 -10.91
N ALA A 137 -3.86 -24.75 -10.10
CA ALA A 137 -3.64 -24.66 -8.66
C ALA A 137 -3.83 -26.01 -7.95
N LYS A 138 -4.73 -26.87 -8.44
CA LYS A 138 -4.94 -28.24 -7.90
C LYS A 138 -3.92 -29.27 -8.39
N SER A 139 -3.04 -28.94 -9.35
CA SER A 139 -2.06 -29.89 -9.84
C SER A 139 -1.07 -30.31 -8.74
N ALA A 140 -0.63 -31.57 -8.78
CA ALA A 140 0.29 -32.12 -7.78
C ALA A 140 1.58 -31.29 -7.66
N LYS A 141 2.15 -30.88 -8.80
CA LYS A 141 3.34 -30.02 -8.86
C LYS A 141 3.12 -28.69 -8.13
N PHE A 142 1.99 -28.03 -8.40
CA PHE A 142 1.66 -26.76 -7.76
C PHE A 142 1.50 -26.92 -6.24
N GLN A 143 0.75 -27.92 -5.80
CA GLN A 143 0.50 -28.18 -4.37
C GLN A 143 1.78 -28.56 -3.62
N GLN A 144 2.69 -29.31 -4.25
CA GLN A 144 3.99 -29.63 -3.67
C GLN A 144 4.85 -28.39 -3.47
N THR A 145 4.95 -27.52 -4.49
CA THR A 145 5.67 -26.24 -4.37
C THR A 145 5.03 -25.35 -3.31
N LEU A 146 3.71 -25.20 -3.30
CA LEU A 146 2.98 -24.41 -2.29
C LEU A 146 3.27 -24.90 -0.87
N LYS A 147 3.27 -26.22 -0.65
CA LYS A 147 3.61 -26.83 0.64
C LYS A 147 5.04 -26.47 1.06
N GLN A 148 6.02 -26.65 0.18
CA GLN A 148 7.42 -26.32 0.44
C GLN A 148 7.61 -24.83 0.82
N LEU A 149 6.95 -23.91 0.10
CA LEU A 149 7.04 -22.47 0.40
C LEU A 149 6.42 -22.11 1.76
N ARG A 150 5.32 -22.77 2.14
CA ARG A 150 4.69 -22.58 3.46
C ARG A 150 5.55 -23.10 4.61
N GLU A 151 6.21 -24.24 4.41
CA GLU A 151 7.05 -24.90 5.42
C GLU A 151 8.46 -24.29 5.51
N SER A 152 8.89 -23.53 4.51
CA SER A 152 10.19 -22.87 4.51
C SER A 152 10.37 -21.95 5.73
N PRO A 153 11.49 -22.03 6.48
CA PRO A 153 11.73 -21.19 7.65
C PRO A 153 11.85 -19.70 7.29
N ARG A 154 12.23 -19.39 6.04
CA ARG A 154 12.34 -18.02 5.51
C ARG A 154 11.40 -17.83 4.32
N VAL A 155 10.96 -16.60 4.11
CA VAL A 155 10.19 -16.24 2.92
C VAL A 155 11.10 -16.35 1.70
N ASP A 156 10.77 -17.25 0.79
CA ASP A 156 11.42 -17.35 -0.52
C ASP A 156 10.69 -16.45 -1.52
N TYR A 157 11.10 -15.18 -1.56
CA TYR A 157 10.45 -14.15 -2.38
C TYR A 157 10.40 -14.50 -3.86
N GLU A 158 11.48 -15.08 -4.39
CA GLU A 158 11.60 -15.42 -5.80
C GLU A 158 10.66 -16.57 -6.15
N ALA A 159 10.67 -17.65 -5.37
CA ALA A 159 9.82 -18.80 -5.64
C ALA A 159 8.34 -18.49 -5.39
N VAL A 160 8.00 -17.68 -4.38
CA VAL A 160 6.64 -17.16 -4.19
C VAL A 160 6.19 -16.34 -5.39
N GLY A 161 7.03 -15.40 -5.86
CA GLY A 161 6.72 -14.59 -7.04
C GLY A 161 6.51 -15.45 -8.29
N LYS A 162 7.41 -16.41 -8.55
CA LYS A 162 7.26 -17.38 -9.65
C LYS A 162 5.95 -18.14 -9.56
N LEU A 163 5.60 -18.67 -8.39
CA LEU A 163 4.36 -19.42 -8.21
C LEU A 163 3.14 -18.53 -8.47
N LYS A 164 3.12 -17.33 -7.88
CA LYS A 164 2.03 -16.37 -8.04
C LYS A 164 1.84 -15.92 -9.49
N TRP A 165 2.91 -15.71 -10.27
CA TRP A 165 2.79 -15.24 -11.66
C TRP A 165 2.36 -16.34 -12.62
N THR A 166 2.28 -17.59 -12.15
CA THR A 166 1.77 -18.69 -12.98
C THR A 166 0.25 -18.75 -13.02
N VAL A 167 -0.45 -17.97 -12.21
CA VAL A 167 -1.91 -17.95 -12.11
C VAL A 167 -2.48 -16.56 -12.32
#